data_AF-F3YBK8-F1
#
_entry.id   AF-F3YBK8-F1
#
_cell.length_a   1.000
_cell.length_b   1.000
_cell.length_c   1.000
_cell.angle_alpha   90.00
_cell.angle_beta   90.00
_cell.angle_gamma   90.00
#
_symmetry.space_group_name_H-M   'P 1'
#
loop_
_entity.id
_entity.type
_entity.pdbx_description
1 polymer ?
#
loop_
_entity_poly.entity_id
_entity_poly.type
_entity_poly.pdbx_seq_one_letter_code
_entity_poly.pdbx_strand_id
1 'polypeptide(L)' 'MIVHHDLNKVKNYFDQLVILNQYLIAFGKTETIFTQANLKKAYGETVFIGGMEA' A
#
# COMPACT_ATOMS: atom_id res chain seq x y z
N MET A 1 1.82 -6.27 17.30
CA MET A 1 0.90 -5.83 16.22
C MET A 1 0.08 -4.68 16.77
N ILE A 2 -0.04 -3.56 16.05
CA ILE A 2 -0.86 -2.42 16.48
C ILE A 2 -1.84 -2.11 15.35
N VAL A 3 -3.14 -2.09 15.67
CA VAL A 3 -4.21 -1.78 14.73
C VAL A 3 -4.50 -0.28 14.84
N HIS A 4 -4.24 0.48 13.77
CA HIS A 4 -4.59 1.90 13.65
C HIS A 4 -5.63 2.07 12.54
N HIS A 5 -6.84 2.51 12.89
CA HIS A 5 -7.95 2.75 11.95
C HIS A 5 -7.91 4.14 11.28
N ASP A 6 -6.78 4.85 11.35
CA ASP A 6 -6.66 6.23 10.86
C ASP A 6 -5.55 6.35 9.81
N LEU A 7 -5.96 6.42 8.54
CA LEU A 7 -5.09 6.34 7.36
C LEU A 7 -4.40 7.67 6.99
N ASN A 8 -4.67 8.76 7.70
CA ASN A 8 -4.13 10.09 7.37
C ASN A 8 -2.65 10.30 7.74
N LYS A 9 -2.00 9.32 8.39
CA LYS A 9 -0.57 9.41 8.78
C LYS A 9 0.30 8.25 8.29
N VAL A 10 -0.23 7.31 7.50
CA VAL A 10 0.50 6.07 7.16
C VAL A 10 1.71 6.32 6.26
N LYS A 11 1.71 7.37 5.42
CA LYS A 11 2.85 7.68 4.53
C LYS A 11 4.16 8.00 5.26
N ASN A 12 4.13 8.43 6.52
CA ASN A 12 5.34 8.80 7.29
C ASN A 12 5.75 7.76 8.35
N TYR A 13 5.03 6.64 8.50
CA TYR A 13 5.28 5.68 9.60
C TYR A 13 5.93 4.36 9.16
N PHE A 14 6.01 4.08 7.87
CA PHE A 14 6.45 2.77 7.39
C PHE A 14 7.53 2.90 6.32
N ASP A 15 8.77 2.55 6.68
CA ASP A 15 9.90 2.44 5.75
C ASP A 15 9.73 1.30 4.74
N GLN A 16 8.96 0.28 5.11
CA GLN A 16 8.74 -0.93 4.32
C GLN A 16 7.26 -1.27 4.21
N LEU A 17 6.85 -1.73 3.03
CA LEU A 17 5.50 -2.13 2.68
C LEU A 17 5.50 -3.56 2.15
N VAL A 18 4.53 -4.36 2.62
CA VAL A 18 4.23 -5.70 2.12
C VAL A 18 2.82 -5.67 1.54
N ILE A 19 2.66 -6.13 0.30
CA ILE A 19 1.37 -6.28 -0.36
C ILE A 19 1.11 -7.78 -0.58
N LEU A 20 -0.04 -8.25 -0.08
CA LEU A 20 -0.46 -9.66 -0.07
C LEU A 20 -1.90 -9.78 -0.56
N ASN A 21 -2.16 -10.76 -1.43
CA ASN A 21 -3.51 -11.18 -1.82
C ASN A 21 -3.49 -12.69 -2.08
N GLN A 22 -3.66 -13.48 -1.02
CA GLN A 22 -3.49 -14.95 -1.01
C GLN A 22 -2.06 -15.43 -1.30
N TYR A 23 -1.26 -14.64 -2.03
CA TYR A 23 0.16 -14.78 -2.27
C TYR A 23 0.86 -13.43 -2.12
N LEU A 24 2.19 -13.45 -1.93
CA LEU A 24 3.01 -12.25 -1.87
C LEU A 24 3.05 -11.58 -3.24
N ILE A 25 2.56 -10.34 -3.32
CA ILE A 25 2.57 -9.57 -4.56
C ILE A 25 3.84 -8.72 -4.64
N ALA A 26 4.18 -8.03 -3.55
CA ALA A 26 5.31 -7.11 -3.52
C ALA A 26 5.77 -6.84 -2.09
N PHE A 27 7.08 -6.68 -1.89
CA PHE A 27 7.71 -6.34 -0.61
C PHE A 27 8.92 -5.45 -0.83
N GLY A 28 9.11 -4.43 0.01
CA GLY A 28 10.22 -3.49 -0.11
C GLY A 28 9.87 -2.11 0.42
N LYS A 29 10.58 -1.07 -0.04
CA LYS A 29 10.34 0.30 0.40
C LYS A 29 8.96 0.78 -0.03
N THR A 30 8.26 1.49 0.87
CA THR A 30 6.91 2.00 0.61
C THR A 30 6.84 2.78 -0.70
N GLU A 31 7.79 3.66 -0.98
CA GLU A 31 7.85 4.46 -2.21
C GLU A 31 7.92 3.61 -3.50
N THR A 32 8.58 2.45 -3.43
CA THR A 32 8.76 1.55 -4.58
C THR A 32 7.61 0.56 -4.74
N ILE A 33 6.96 0.19 -3.63
CA ILE A 33 5.95 -0.87 -3.59
C ILE A 33 4.54 -0.31 -3.66
N PHE A 34 4.32 0.90 -3.14
CA PHE A 34 3.04 1.62 -3.15
C PHE A 34 2.75 2.22 -4.54
N THR A 35 2.59 1.34 -5.52
CA THR A 35 2.26 1.70 -6.90
C THR A 35 0.85 1.25 -7.23
N GLN A 36 0.17 1.97 -8.11
CA GLN A 36 -1.15 1.56 -8.60
C GLN A 36 -1.14 0.13 -9.17
N ALA A 37 -0.07 -0.28 -9.85
CA ALA A 37 0.03 -1.62 -10.41
C ALA A 37 0.01 -2.72 -9.32
N ASN A 38 0.77 -2.55 -8.24
CA ASN A 38 0.81 -3.51 -7.14
C ASN A 38 -0.51 -3.51 -6.35
N LEU A 39 -1.11 -2.33 -6.18
CA LEU A 39 -2.38 -2.19 -5.46
C LEU A 39 -3.55 -2.78 -6.24
N LYS A 40 -3.59 -2.60 -7.57
CA LYS A 40 -4.57 -3.26 -8.45
C LYS A 40 -4.46 -4.78 -8.40
N LYS A 41 -3.23 -5.34 -8.38
CA LYS A 41 -3.03 -6.79 -8.24
C LYS A 41 -3.56 -7.32 -6.90
N ALA A 42 -3.50 -6.51 -5.84
CA ALA A 42 -3.90 -6.94 -4.51
C ALA A 42 -5.39 -6.78 -4.23
N TYR A 43 -5.99 -5.69 -4.72
CA TYR A 43 -7.34 -5.29 -4.35
C TYR A 43 -8.32 -5.24 -5.54
N GLY A 44 -7.86 -5.48 -6.77
CA GLY A 44 -8.67 -5.39 -7.99
C GLY A 44 -8.83 -3.95 -8.51
N GLU A 45 -9.73 -3.76 -9.48
CA GLU A 45 -9.95 -2.47 -10.16
C GLU A 45 -10.64 -1.39 -9.31
N THR A 46 -11.17 -1.75 -8.13
CA THR A 46 -11.99 -0.86 -7.28
C THR A 46 -11.16 0.02 -6.35
N VAL A 47 -9.83 -0.03 -6.39
CA VAL A 47 -8.98 0.79 -5.51
C VAL A 47 -8.77 2.19 -6.07
N PHE A 48 -9.40 3.16 -5.40
CA PHE A 48 -9.14 4.59 -5.56
C PHE A 48 -8.08 5.03 -4.54
N ILE A 49 -6.87 5.36 -5.00
CA ILE A 49 -5.81 5.90 -4.14
C ILE A 49 -5.74 7.42 -4.38
N GLY A 50 -6.51 8.18 -3.59
CA GLY A 50 -6.58 9.65 -3.65
C GLY A 50 -5.34 10.37 -3.11
N GLY A 51 -4.13 9.87 -3.38
CA GLY A 51 -2.90 10.40 -2.78
C GLY A 51 -1.65 10.28 -3.64
N MET A 52 -1.78 10.09 -4.95
CA MET A 52 -0.63 9.98 -5.88
C MET A 52 -0.47 11.23 -6.76
N GLU A 53 -0.76 12.41 -6.21
CA GLU A 53 -0.40 13.71 -6.76
C GLU A 53 0.59 14.37 -5.79
N ALA A 54 1.88 14.29 -6.12
CA ALA A 54 2.95 15.21 -5.73
C ALA A 54 4.22 14.82 -6.51
#